data_AF-A0A957F2E9-F1
#
_entry.id   AF-A0A957F2E9-F1
#
_cell.length_a   1.000
_cell.length_b   1.000
_cell.length_c   1.000
_cell.angle_alpha   90.00
_cell.angle_beta   90.00
_cell.angle_gamma   90.00
#
_symmetry.space_group_name_H-M   'P 1'
#
loop_
_entity.id
_entity.type
_entity.pdbx_description
1 polymer ?
#
loop_
_entity_poly.entity_id
_entity_poly.type
_entity_poly.pdbx_seq_one_letter_code
_entity_poly.pdbx_strand_id
1 'polypeptide(L)'
;MLNQLRRDSLKSFFLGNRTQYGLLFNVVLYLLLIAIGFVYLYPLLFMFVTSLKSPADLLNPMVQWIPTELYAGNYVKAFRVLDYLS
;
A
#
# COMPACT_ATOMS: atom_id res chain seq x y z
N MET A 1 0.88 39.14 -29.02
CA MET A 1 2.10 39.08 -28.18
C MET A 1 1.82 38.55 -26.77
N LEU A 2 0.88 39.11 -26.01
CA LEU A 2 0.54 38.68 -24.63
C LEU A 2 0.10 37.20 -24.47
N ASN A 3 -0.50 36.58 -25.50
CA ASN A 3 -1.00 35.21 -25.41
C ASN A 3 0.09 34.12 -25.62
N GLN A 4 1.22 34.48 -26.23
CA GLN A 4 2.33 33.54 -26.47
C GLN A 4 3.14 33.31 -25.19
N LEU A 5 3.46 34.40 -24.47
CA LEU A 5 4.18 34.35 -23.18
C LEU A 5 3.46 33.49 -22.12
N ARG A 6 2.11 33.50 -22.11
CA ARG A 6 1.31 32.72 -21.17
C ARG A 6 1.31 31.21 -21.48
N ARG A 7 1.37 30.82 -22.76
CA ARG A 7 1.42 29.41 -23.18
C ARG A 7 2.77 28.78 -22.92
N ASP A 8 3.85 29.53 -23.08
CA ASP A 8 5.21 29.03 -22.85
C ASP A 8 5.50 28.85 -21.35
N SER A 9 4.97 29.75 -20.51
CA SER A 9 5.04 29.63 -19.05
C SER A 9 4.20 28.46 -18.49
N LEU A 10 3.05 28.17 -19.11
CA LEU A 10 2.26 26.97 -18.80
C LEU A 10 2.99 25.69 -19.23
N LYS A 11 3.57 25.65 -20.43
CA LYS A 11 4.32 24.48 -20.90
C LYS A 11 5.54 24.18 -20.03
N SER A 12 6.30 25.20 -19.60
CA SER A 12 7.46 24.99 -18.73
C SER A 12 7.08 24.53 -17.32
N PHE A 13 5.89 24.92 -16.82
CA PHE A 13 5.35 24.44 -15.55
C PHE A 13 4.88 22.98 -15.61
N PHE A 14 4.23 22.58 -16.71
CA PHE A 14 3.72 21.20 -16.89
C PHE A 14 4.80 20.18 -17.32
N LEU A 15 5.69 20.55 -18.25
CA LEU A 15 6.74 19.67 -18.77
C LEU A 15 8.07 19.73 -18.00
N GLY A 16 8.23 20.74 -17.14
CA GLY A 16 9.45 20.94 -16.35
C GLY A 16 10.50 21.76 -17.10
N ASN A 17 11.45 22.30 -16.34
CA ASN A 17 12.58 23.06 -16.85
C ASN A 17 13.87 22.28 -16.56
N ARG A 18 15.01 22.64 -17.18
CA ARG A 18 16.29 21.88 -17.13
C ARG A 18 16.83 21.54 -15.72
N THR A 19 16.29 22.17 -14.67
CA THR A 19 16.71 22.01 -13.27
C THR A 19 15.67 21.31 -12.39
N GLN A 20 14.40 21.22 -12.81
CA GLN A 20 13.31 20.66 -12.00
C GLN A 20 12.36 19.82 -12.83
N TYR A 21 12.08 18.60 -12.36
CA TYR A 21 11.07 17.72 -12.93
C TYR A 21 9.71 18.43 -12.97
N GLY A 22 9.05 18.40 -14.13
CA GLY A 22 7.73 18.99 -14.31
C GLY A 22 6.67 18.32 -13.47
N LEU A 23 5.56 19.02 -13.21
CA LEU A 23 4.44 18.48 -12.43
C LEU A 23 3.95 17.12 -12.95
N LEU A 24 3.92 16.93 -14.27
CA LEU A 24 3.50 15.66 -14.87
C LEU A 24 4.41 14.50 -14.44
N PHE A 25 5.72 14.71 -14.46
CA PHE A 25 6.68 13.67 -14.03
C PHE A 25 6.52 13.36 -12.54
N ASN A 26 6.36 14.37 -11.69
CA ASN A 26 6.17 14.16 -10.26
C ASN A 26 4.87 13.40 -9.98
N VAL A 27 3.78 13.74 -10.65
CA VAL A 27 2.51 13.00 -10.52
C VAL A 27 2.68 11.54 -10.92
N VAL A 28 3.31 11.26 -12.06
CA VAL A 28 3.59 9.88 -12.51
C VAL A 28 4.49 9.14 -11.52
N LEU A 29 5.53 9.80 -11.00
CA LEU A 29 6.43 9.23 -10.00
C LEU A 29 5.68 8.87 -8.71
N TYR A 30 4.86 9.78 -8.17
CA TYR A 30 4.08 9.50 -6.97
C TYR A 30 3.02 8.41 -7.20
N LEU A 31 2.37 8.38 -8.36
CA LEU A 31 1.46 7.29 -8.73
C LEU A 31 2.18 5.94 -8.78
N LEU A 32 3.39 5.89 -9.36
CA LEU A 32 4.22 4.70 -9.39
C LEU A 32 4.61 4.26 -7.97
N LEU A 33 5.05 5.19 -7.12
CA LEU A 33 5.41 4.91 -5.73
C LEU A 33 4.22 4.38 -4.93
N ILE A 34 3.03 4.97 -5.10
CA ILE A 34 1.80 4.50 -4.47
C ILE A 34 1.43 3.11 -4.98
N ALA A 35 1.53 2.85 -6.29
CA ALA A 35 1.21 1.55 -6.87
C ALA A 35 2.15 0.46 -6.32
N ILE A 36 3.46 0.73 -6.28
CA ILE A 36 4.43 -0.19 -5.69
C ILE A 36 4.13 -0.39 -4.21
N GLY A 37 3.92 0.68 -3.45
CA GLY A 37 3.55 0.61 -2.04
C GLY A 37 2.29 -0.23 -1.81
N PHE A 38 1.26 -0.06 -2.63
CA PHE A 38 0.03 -0.83 -2.57
C PHE A 38 0.26 -2.33 -2.84
N VAL A 39 1.07 -2.67 -3.85
CA VAL A 39 1.41 -4.07 -4.18
C VAL A 39 2.07 -4.77 -2.98
N TYR A 40 2.89 -4.08 -2.19
CA TYR A 40 3.50 -4.65 -0.98
C TYR A 40 2.57 -4.62 0.24
N LEU A 41 1.83 -3.52 0.45
CA LEU A 41 0.98 -3.34 1.61
C LEU A 41 -0.24 -4.27 1.59
N TYR A 42 -0.84 -4.50 0.43
CA TYR A 42 -2.02 -5.37 0.30
C TYR A 42 -1.80 -6.78 0.89
N PRO A 43 -0.79 -7.58 0.44
CA PRO A 43 -0.56 -8.91 1.00
C PRO A 43 -0.13 -8.86 2.46
N LEU A 44 0.62 -7.83 2.88
CA LEU A 44 1.05 -7.68 4.27
C LEU A 44 -0.13 -7.46 5.21
N LEU A 45 -1.04 -6.55 4.85
CA LEU A 45 -2.27 -6.31 5.61
C LEU A 45 -3.17 -7.54 5.60
N PHE A 46 -3.30 -8.23 4.47
CA PHE A 46 -4.05 -9.47 4.39
C PHE A 46 -3.49 -10.55 5.33
N MET A 47 -2.17 -10.72 5.37
CA MET A 47 -1.51 -11.65 6.29
C MET A 47 -1.70 -11.23 7.75
N PHE A 48 -1.60 -9.93 8.06
CA PHE A 48 -1.81 -9.40 9.40
C PHE A 48 -3.24 -9.64 9.92
N VAL A 49 -4.25 -9.40 9.09
CA VAL A 49 -5.64 -9.72 9.44
C VAL A 49 -5.80 -11.23 9.60
N THR A 50 -5.24 -12.01 8.68
CA THR A 50 -5.38 -13.47 8.66
C THR A 50 -4.72 -14.13 9.87
N SER A 51 -3.60 -13.60 10.37
CA SER A 51 -2.96 -14.11 11.59
C SER A 51 -3.82 -13.93 12.85
N LEU A 52 -4.75 -12.96 12.82
CA LEU A 52 -5.72 -12.71 13.89
C LEU A 52 -7.04 -13.47 13.74
N LYS A 53 -7.26 -14.21 12.65
CA LYS A 53 -8.50 -14.98 12.42
C LYS A 53 -8.55 -16.26 13.25
N SER A 54 -9.74 -16.61 13.73
CA SER A 54 -9.99 -17.93 14.32
C SER A 54 -10.04 -19.02 13.23
N PRO A 55 -9.88 -20.31 13.58
CA PRO A 55 -10.00 -21.40 12.61
C PRO A 55 -11.36 -21.43 11.88
N ALA A 56 -12.43 -21.02 12.55
CA ALA A 56 -13.76 -20.92 11.94
C ALA A 56 -13.84 -19.79 10.90
N ASP A 57 -13.22 -18.64 11.19
CA ASP A 57 -13.14 -17.52 10.25
C ASP A 57 -12.32 -17.85 9.00
N LEU A 58 -11.30 -18.71 9.11
CA LEU A 58 -10.52 -19.17 7.97
C LEU A 58 -11.31 -20.05 7.00
N LEU A 59 -12.32 -20.77 7.52
CA LEU A 59 -13.19 -21.63 6.73
C LEU A 59 -14.41 -20.89 6.15
N ASN A 60 -14.65 -19.65 6.61
CA ASN A 60 -15.76 -18.84 6.17
C ASN A 60 -15.33 -17.85 5.07
N PRO A 61 -15.74 -18.06 3.80
CA PRO A 61 -15.35 -17.17 2.70
C PRO A 61 -15.93 -15.75 2.82
N MET A 62 -16.92 -15.54 3.69
CA MET A 62 -17.49 -14.20 3.95
C MET A 62 -16.58 -13.33 4.84
N VAL A 63 -15.58 -13.93 5.52
CA VAL A 63 -14.70 -13.24 6.48
C VAL A 63 -13.34 -12.97 5.84
N GLN A 64 -13.30 -12.07 4.86
CA GLN A 64 -12.07 -11.79 4.11
C GLN A 64 -11.17 -10.74 4.78
N TRP A 65 -11.75 -9.60 5.22
CA TRP A 65 -10.99 -8.40 5.60
C TRP A 65 -11.01 -8.06 7.09
N ILE A 66 -12.09 -8.39 7.79
CA ILE A 66 -12.28 -8.06 9.19
C ILE A 66 -12.70 -9.36 9.88
N PRO A 67 -11.94 -9.87 10.86
CA PRO A 67 -12.29 -11.09 11.56
C PRO A 67 -13.55 -10.87 12.42
N THR A 68 -14.30 -11.94 12.68
CA THR A 68 -15.48 -11.84 13.56
C THR A 68 -15.09 -11.67 15.02
N GLU A 69 -13.94 -12.24 15.39
CA GLU A 69 -13.31 -12.13 16.70
C GLU A 69 -11.79 -12.02 16.57
N LEU A 70 -11.13 -11.35 17.52
CA LEU A 70 -9.67 -11.31 17.57
C LEU A 70 -9.13 -12.59 18.21
N TYR A 71 -8.50 -13.46 17.41
CA TYR A 71 -8.00 -14.75 17.86
C TYR A 71 -6.47 -14.77 17.99
N ALA A 72 -5.97 -14.64 19.23
CA ALA A 72 -4.53 -14.69 19.52
C ALA A 72 -3.96 -16.12 19.63
N GLY A 73 -4.81 -17.16 19.59
CA GLY A 73 -4.38 -18.55 19.77
C GLY A 73 -3.37 -19.03 18.73
N ASN A 74 -3.40 -18.47 17.51
CA ASN A 74 -2.43 -18.74 16.46
C ASN A 74 -1.00 -18.37 16.88
N TYR A 75 -0.84 -17.22 17.57
CA TYR A 75 0.47 -16.76 18.05
C TYR A 75 0.97 -17.64 19.18
N VAL A 76 0.12 -17.97 20.16
CA VAL A 76 0.49 -18.87 21.28
C VAL A 76 0.96 -20.23 20.74
N LYS A 77 0.23 -20.78 19.76
CA LYS A 77 0.61 -22.03 19.10
C LYS A 77 1.94 -21.89 18.36
N ALA A 78 2.14 -20.81 17.61
CA ALA A 78 3.39 -20.56 16.89
C ALA A 78 4.58 -20.48 17.85
N PHE A 79 4.48 -19.71 18.95
CA PHE A 79 5.54 -19.62 19.96
C PHE A 79 5.89 -20.98 20.58
N ARG A 80 4.89 -21.83 20.84
CA ARG A 80 5.11 -23.19 21.37
C ARG A 80 5.76 -24.12 20.34
N VAL A 81 5.34 -24.07 19.08
CA VAL A 81 5.86 -24.96 18.01
C VAL A 81 7.25 -24.53 17.56
N LEU A 82 7.52 -23.22 17.55
CA LEU A 82 8.84 -22.65 17.21
C LEU A 82 9.84 -22.75 18.37
N ASP A 83 9.41 -23.26 19.52
CA ASP A 83 10.26 -23.48 20.69
C ASP A 83 11.02 -22.22 21.15
N TYR A 84 10.37 -21.06 21.11
CA TYR A 84 11.01 -19.77 21.42
C TYR A 84 11.25 -19.53 22.93
N LEU A 85 10.69 -20.38 23.79
CA LEU A 85 10.74 -20.26 25.25
C LEU A 85 11.43 -21.46 25.93
N SER A 86 12.09 -22.33 25.16
CA SER A 86 12.89 -23.44 25.71
C SER A 86 14.25 -23.00 26.23
#